data_AF-A0A8J9X984-F1
#
_entry.id   AF-A0A8J9X984-F1
#
_cell.length_a   1.000
_cell.length_b   1.000
_cell.length_c   1.000
_cell.angle_alpha   90.00
_cell.angle_beta   90.00
_cell.angle_gamma   90.00
#
_symmetry.space_group_name_H-M   'P 1'
#
loop_
_entity.id
_entity.type
_entity.pdbx_description
1 polymer ?
#
loop_
_entity_poly.entity_id
_entity_poly.type
_entity_poly.pdbx_seq_one_letter_code
_entity_poly.pdbx_strand_id
1 'polypeptide(L)'
;EAELPTTRADQEIANALHLGLQGASSIEDKSIPTFSRGELPHFAGINTFLKAPYVEDVRDVGKYDATVFGVPFDGRGCTYRSGTRFGPQGIRRISALYTPYNYERGIDLREQMTLCDAGDV
;
A
#
# COMPACT_ATOMS: atom_id res chain seq x y z
N GLU A 1 2.39 -11.11 18.44
CA GLU A 1 1.98 -11.69 17.14
C GLU A 1 0.73 -12.53 17.25
N ALA A 2 0.69 -13.60 18.06
CA ALA A 2 -0.48 -14.49 18.15
C ALA A 2 -1.80 -13.84 18.66
N GLU A 3 -1.71 -12.68 19.32
CA GLU A 3 -2.88 -11.93 19.82
C GLU A 3 -3.39 -10.85 18.84
N LEU A 4 -2.71 -10.64 17.72
CA LEU A 4 -3.17 -9.67 16.72
C LEU A 4 -4.36 -10.24 15.95
N PRO A 5 -5.43 -9.46 15.71
CA PRO A 5 -6.53 -9.89 14.86
C PRO A 5 -6.04 -10.12 13.43
N THR A 6 -6.61 -11.11 12.74
CA THR A 6 -6.31 -11.44 11.33
C THR A 6 -7.40 -10.97 10.37
N THR A 7 -8.35 -10.19 10.85
CA THR A 7 -9.60 -9.90 10.13
C THR A 7 -9.36 -9.20 8.80
N ARG A 8 -8.44 -8.22 8.74
CA ARG A 8 -8.12 -7.52 7.48
C ARG A 8 -7.32 -8.41 6.56
N ALA A 9 -6.37 -9.18 7.08
CA ALA A 9 -5.61 -10.15 6.28
C ALA A 9 -6.53 -11.18 5.60
N ASP A 10 -7.50 -11.74 6.34
CA ASP A 10 -8.47 -12.69 5.80
C ASP A 10 -9.37 -12.05 4.73
N GLN A 11 -9.77 -10.78 4.94
CA GLN A 11 -10.54 -10.01 3.97
C GLN A 11 -9.74 -9.73 2.69
N GLU A 12 -8.44 -9.42 2.80
CA GLU A 12 -7.55 -9.22 1.66
C GLU A 12 -7.37 -10.51 0.85
N ILE A 13 -7.20 -11.66 1.51
CA ILE A 13 -7.12 -12.97 0.84
C ILE A 13 -8.43 -13.26 0.09
N ALA A 14 -9.58 -13.06 0.73
CA ALA A 14 -10.89 -13.26 0.11
C ALA A 14 -11.07 -12.35 -1.12
N ASN A 15 -10.69 -11.07 -1.01
CA ASN A 15 -10.73 -10.13 -2.12
C ASN A 15 -9.77 -10.51 -3.25
N ALA A 16 -8.56 -10.98 -2.92
CA ALA A 16 -7.56 -11.39 -3.89
C ALA A 16 -8.01 -12.65 -4.66
N LEU A 17 -8.70 -13.58 -4.00
CA LEU A 17 -9.33 -14.74 -4.64
C LEU A 17 -10.53 -14.35 -5.49
N HIS A 18 -11.33 -13.39 -5.05
CA HIS A 18 -12.50 -12.90 -5.80
C HIS A 18 -12.11 -12.17 -7.09
N LEU A 19 -11.08 -11.31 -7.03
CA LEU A 19 -10.57 -10.54 -8.16
C LEU A 19 -9.55 -11.31 -9.01
N GLY A 20 -9.04 -12.42 -8.49
CA GLY A 20 -8.04 -13.27 -9.12
C GLY A 20 -8.65 -14.50 -9.80
N LEU A 21 -7.76 -15.39 -10.27
CA LEU A 21 -8.15 -16.75 -10.67
C LEU A 21 -7.74 -17.72 -9.57
N GLN A 22 -8.58 -18.72 -9.31
CA GLN A 22 -8.21 -19.82 -8.41
C GLN A 22 -6.98 -20.55 -8.92
N GLY A 23 -6.14 -21.03 -7.99
CA GLY A 23 -5.00 -21.87 -8.33
C GLY A 23 -5.42 -23.15 -9.06
N ALA A 24 -4.52 -23.68 -9.89
CA ALA A 24 -4.73 -24.91 -10.64
C ALA A 24 -5.23 -26.06 -9.74
N SER A 25 -6.00 -26.99 -10.29
CA SER A 25 -6.61 -28.09 -9.54
C SER A 25 -5.59 -28.92 -8.74
N SER A 26 -4.35 -29.01 -9.23
CA SER A 26 -3.23 -29.71 -8.58
C SER A 26 -2.64 -29.01 -7.35
N ILE A 27 -2.97 -27.74 -7.10
CA ILE A 27 -2.50 -27.01 -5.92
C ILE A 27 -3.45 -27.31 -4.75
N GLU A 28 -2.91 -27.82 -3.65
CA GLU A 28 -3.69 -28.14 -2.44
C GLU A 28 -4.16 -26.88 -1.71
N ASP A 29 -3.30 -25.87 -1.60
CA ASP A 29 -3.65 -24.59 -0.97
C ASP A 29 -4.44 -23.69 -1.93
N LYS A 30 -5.73 -23.52 -1.63
CA LYS A 30 -6.64 -22.65 -2.39
C LYS A 30 -6.74 -21.23 -1.84
N SER A 31 -5.99 -20.89 -0.79
CA SER A 31 -5.95 -19.53 -0.25
C SER A 31 -5.15 -18.58 -1.16
N ILE A 32 -4.26 -19.10 -2.01
CA ILE A 32 -3.36 -18.31 -2.86
C ILE A 32 -3.96 -18.17 -4.27
N PRO A 33 -4.28 -16.94 -4.74
CA PRO A 33 -4.75 -16.71 -6.10
C PRO A 33 -3.60 -16.84 -7.12
N THR A 34 -3.94 -17.24 -8.36
CA THR A 34 -2.98 -17.32 -9.49
C THR A 34 -2.38 -15.95 -9.82
N PHE A 35 -3.15 -14.87 -9.64
CA PHE A 35 -2.67 -13.49 -9.75
C PHE A 35 -2.56 -12.89 -8.35
N SER A 36 -1.34 -12.54 -7.92
CA SER A 36 -1.17 -11.82 -6.67
C SER A 36 -1.80 -10.43 -6.79
N ARG A 37 -2.72 -10.11 -5.88
CA ARG A 37 -3.42 -8.81 -5.78
C ARG A 37 -3.30 -8.16 -4.40
N GLY A 38 -2.81 -8.89 -3.40
CA GLY A 38 -2.51 -8.39 -2.05
C GLY A 38 -1.07 -7.91 -1.94
N GLU A 39 -0.29 -8.51 -1.04
CA GLU A 39 1.14 -8.23 -0.92
C GLU A 39 1.90 -8.64 -2.20
N LEU A 40 2.13 -7.67 -3.06
CA LEU A 40 2.94 -7.81 -4.26
C LEU A 40 4.43 -7.79 -3.89
N PRO A 41 5.31 -8.50 -4.63
CA PRO A 41 6.76 -8.36 -4.49
C PRO A 41 7.20 -6.90 -4.59
N HIS A 42 8.21 -6.47 -3.84
CA HIS A 42 8.59 -5.05 -3.73
C HIS A 42 8.87 -4.33 -5.06
N PHE A 43 9.26 -5.08 -6.10
CA PHE A 43 9.54 -4.58 -7.45
C PHE A 43 8.33 -4.57 -8.39
N ALA A 44 7.16 -5.04 -7.94
CA ALA A 44 5.94 -5.19 -8.74
C ALA A 44 4.74 -4.48 -8.12
N GLY A 45 3.78 -4.12 -8.98
CA GLY A 45 2.56 -3.40 -8.60
C GLY A 45 2.62 -1.91 -8.85
N ILE A 46 1.60 -1.21 -8.37
CA ILE A 46 1.50 0.24 -8.44
C ILE A 46 2.35 0.82 -7.30
N ASN A 47 3.22 1.78 -7.62
CA ASN A 47 4.10 2.43 -6.65
C ASN A 47 3.39 3.56 -5.89
N THR A 48 2.39 3.20 -5.09
CA THR A 48 1.81 4.06 -4.06
C THR A 48 2.61 3.96 -2.76
N PHE A 49 2.38 4.89 -1.83
CA PHE A 49 2.99 4.84 -0.51
C PHE A 49 2.61 3.56 0.24
N LEU A 50 3.59 2.78 0.69
CA LEU A 50 3.43 1.47 1.35
C LEU A 50 2.55 0.48 0.57
N LYS A 51 2.40 0.64 -0.75
CA LYS A 51 1.43 -0.10 -1.58
C LYS A 51 -0.02 0.05 -1.11
N ALA A 52 -0.34 1.13 -0.41
CA ALA A 52 -1.70 1.45 0.00
C ALA A 52 -2.61 1.63 -1.23
N PRO A 53 -3.92 1.39 -1.10
CA PRO A 53 -4.88 1.67 -2.16
C PRO A 53 -4.77 3.10 -2.68
N TYR A 54 -4.70 3.24 -4.00
CA TYR A 54 -4.81 4.53 -4.66
C TYR A 54 -6.27 4.96 -4.71
N VAL A 55 -6.55 6.18 -4.26
CA VAL A 55 -7.90 6.76 -4.30
C VAL A 55 -8.02 7.64 -5.54
N GLU A 56 -8.80 7.16 -6.52
CA GLU A 56 -9.05 7.92 -7.76
C GLU A 56 -9.98 9.12 -7.53
N ASP A 57 -11.02 8.96 -6.71
CA ASP A 57 -11.94 10.04 -6.33
C ASP A 57 -11.51 10.65 -5.01
N VAL A 58 -10.92 11.85 -5.06
CA VAL A 58 -10.43 12.57 -3.87
C VAL A 58 -11.53 12.82 -2.82
N ARG A 59 -12.82 12.79 -3.19
CA ARG A 59 -13.92 12.93 -2.22
C ARG A 59 -14.03 11.73 -1.28
N ASP A 60 -13.46 10.59 -1.67
CA ASP A 60 -13.47 9.36 -0.90
C ASP A 60 -12.34 9.25 0.12
N VAL A 61 -11.40 10.21 0.17
CA VAL A 61 -10.30 10.18 1.15
C VAL A 61 -10.80 10.18 2.60
N GLY A 62 -11.97 10.78 2.86
CA GLY A 62 -12.59 10.78 4.19
C GLY A 62 -13.10 9.41 4.66
N LYS A 63 -13.06 8.37 3.81
CA LYS A 63 -13.35 6.98 4.19
C LYS A 63 -12.15 6.29 4.85
N TYR A 64 -10.98 6.91 4.84
CA TYR A 64 -9.73 6.38 5.38
C TYR A 64 -9.32 7.14 6.64
N ASP A 65 -8.66 6.45 7.57
CA ASP A 65 -8.17 7.05 8.82
C ASP A 65 -6.95 7.95 8.58
N ALA A 66 -6.14 7.59 7.59
CA ALA A 66 -4.99 8.37 7.16
C ALA A 66 -4.86 8.38 5.63
N THR A 67 -4.38 9.51 5.11
CA THR A 67 -4.15 9.71 3.67
C THR A 67 -2.77 10.28 3.43
N VAL A 68 -2.04 9.68 2.50
CA VAL A 68 -0.76 10.20 2.02
C VAL A 68 -1.01 11.03 0.77
N PHE A 69 -0.39 12.20 0.75
CA PHE A 69 -0.53 13.18 -0.32
C PHE A 69 0.82 13.83 -0.57
N GLY A 70 1.25 13.86 -1.83
CA GLY A 70 2.53 14.41 -2.24
C GLY A 70 2.40 15.82 -2.82
N VAL A 71 3.41 16.64 -2.57
CA VAL A 71 3.54 17.99 -3.18
C VAL A 71 4.88 18.06 -3.92
N PRO A 72 4.93 17.73 -5.22
CA PRO A 72 6.16 17.68 -6.01
C PRO A 72 6.61 19.07 -6.46
N PHE A 73 6.91 19.96 -5.52
CA PHE A 73 7.23 21.36 -5.81
C PHE A 73 8.64 21.77 -5.38
N ASP A 74 9.38 22.42 -6.28
CA ASP A 74 10.66 23.08 -5.97
C ASP A 74 10.94 24.34 -6.83
N GLY A 75 10.01 24.75 -7.70
CA GLY A 75 10.26 25.67 -8.82
C GLY A 75 10.39 27.17 -8.48
N ARG A 76 9.95 27.61 -7.29
CA ARG A 76 10.16 28.99 -6.80
C ARG A 76 10.71 29.10 -5.38
N GLY A 77 10.93 27.97 -4.71
CA GLY A 77 11.40 27.94 -3.31
C GLY A 77 12.87 27.58 -3.14
N CYS A 78 13.51 26.97 -4.15
CA CYS A 78 14.89 26.52 -4.06
C CYS A 78 15.87 27.56 -4.63
N THR A 79 16.87 27.95 -3.84
CA THR A 79 17.87 28.97 -4.21
C THR A 79 19.19 28.40 -4.74
N TYR A 80 19.46 27.11 -4.52
CA TYR A 80 20.74 26.49 -4.90
C TYR A 80 20.56 25.17 -5.68
N ARG A 81 20.32 24.04 -5.00
CA ARG A 81 20.19 22.72 -5.65
C ARG A 81 18.74 22.27 -5.75
N SER A 82 18.18 22.37 -6.95
CA SER A 82 16.85 21.83 -7.29
C SER A 82 16.84 20.30 -7.37
N GLY A 83 15.63 19.71 -7.36
CA GLY A 83 15.42 18.27 -7.52
C GLY A 83 14.40 17.67 -6.54
N THR A 84 13.99 18.41 -5.52
CA THR A 84 13.03 17.92 -4.50
C THR A 84 11.63 17.68 -5.07
N ARG A 85 11.32 18.17 -6.29
CA ARG A 85 10.09 17.80 -7.01
C ARG A 85 9.96 16.28 -7.25
N PHE A 86 11.08 15.56 -7.34
CA PHE A 86 11.08 14.09 -7.49
C PHE A 86 11.00 13.34 -6.15
N GLY A 87 10.98 14.08 -5.03
CA GLY A 87 10.96 13.53 -3.68
C GLY A 87 9.76 12.61 -3.41
N PRO A 88 8.51 13.05 -3.63
CA PRO A 88 7.33 12.21 -3.39
C PRO A 88 7.39 10.86 -4.12
N GLN A 89 7.77 10.86 -5.40
CA GLN A 89 7.93 9.63 -6.18
C GLN A 89 9.03 8.72 -5.61
N GLY A 90 10.17 9.28 -5.19
CA GLY A 90 11.25 8.53 -4.55
C GLY A 90 10.82 7.89 -3.23
N ILE A 91 10.07 8.62 -2.41
CA ILE A 91 9.53 8.12 -1.13
C ILE A 91 8.56 6.97 -1.37
N ARG A 92 7.61 7.11 -2.31
CA ARG A 92 6.69 6.00 -2.66
C ARG A 92 7.44 4.75 -3.09
N ARG A 93 8.44 4.90 -3.96
CA ARG A 93 9.26 3.78 -4.44
C ARG A 93 10.00 3.06 -3.33
N ILE A 94 10.66 3.78 -2.41
CA ILE A 94 11.39 3.13 -1.31
C ILE A 94 10.45 2.57 -0.25
N SER A 95 9.28 3.20 -0.06
CA SER A 95 8.27 2.72 0.90
C SER A 95 7.77 1.31 0.57
N ALA A 96 7.82 0.90 -0.70
CA ALA A 96 7.44 -0.45 -1.12
C ALA A 96 8.27 -1.56 -0.46
N LEU A 97 9.47 -1.26 0.08
CA LEU A 97 10.31 -2.21 0.82
C LEU A 97 9.83 -2.46 2.26
N TYR A 98 9.04 -1.53 2.81
CA TYR A 98 8.59 -1.63 4.20
C TYR A 98 7.31 -2.44 4.28
N THR A 99 7.23 -3.27 5.32
CA THR A 99 6.00 -3.94 5.71
C THR A 99 5.24 -3.04 6.69
N PRO A 100 3.90 -3.14 6.72
CA PRO A 100 3.06 -2.35 7.63
C PRO A 100 3.16 -2.77 9.11
N TYR A 101 3.88 -3.86 9.41
CA TYR A 101 4.07 -4.36 10.76
C TYR A 101 5.36 -3.82 11.39
N ASN A 102 5.22 -3.20 12.56
CA ASN A 102 6.34 -2.77 13.40
C ASN A 102 6.62 -3.80 14.50
N TYR A 103 7.75 -4.49 14.38
CA TYR A 103 8.14 -5.57 15.30
C TYR A 103 8.46 -5.08 16.72
N GLU A 104 9.07 -3.89 16.88
CA GLU A 104 9.47 -3.37 18.19
C GLU A 104 8.28 -3.01 19.07
N ARG A 105 7.22 -2.50 18.44
CA ARG A 105 5.99 -2.06 19.11
C ARG A 105 4.86 -3.09 19.03
N GLY A 106 5.01 -4.13 18.21
CA GLY A 106 3.96 -5.12 17.95
C GLY A 106 2.71 -4.50 17.31
N ILE A 107 2.88 -3.47 16.49
CA ILE A 107 1.77 -2.73 15.85
C ILE A 107 1.67 -3.15 14.39
N ASP A 108 0.51 -3.64 13.96
CA ASP A 108 0.19 -3.83 12.54
C ASP A 108 -0.72 -2.70 12.04
N LEU A 109 -0.20 -1.87 11.14
CA LEU A 109 -0.96 -0.77 10.56
C LEU A 109 -2.15 -1.26 9.70
N ARG A 110 -2.09 -2.48 9.12
CA ARG A 110 -3.19 -3.03 8.30
C ARG A 110 -4.44 -3.30 9.12
N GLU A 111 -4.25 -3.80 10.33
CA GLU A 111 -5.33 -4.20 11.23
C GLU A 111 -5.87 -3.02 12.03
N GLN A 112 -5.00 -2.09 12.43
CA GLN A 112 -5.37 -1.00 13.34
C GLN A 112 -5.89 0.27 12.65
N MET A 113 -5.55 0.52 11.38
CA MET A 113 -6.00 1.72 10.65
C MET A 113 -6.18 1.44 9.17
N THR A 114 -6.88 2.34 8.48
CA THR A 114 -7.00 2.35 7.02
C THR A 114 -6.15 3.48 6.44
N LEU A 115 -5.34 3.15 5.43
CA LEU A 115 -4.45 4.09 4.77
C LEU A 115 -4.79 4.15 3.28
N CYS A 116 -4.70 5.32 2.69
CA CYS A 116 -4.74 5.49 1.23
C CYS A 116 -3.69 6.47 0.73
N ASP A 117 -3.41 6.39 -0.58
CA ASP A 117 -2.62 7.37 -1.32
C ASP A 117 -3.56 8.17 -2.22
N ALA A 118 -3.61 9.49 -2.01
CA ALA A 118 -4.41 10.43 -2.80
C ALA A 118 -3.65 11.01 -4.00
N GLY A 119 -2.41 10.59 -4.23
CA GLY A 119 -1.58 11.10 -5.31
C GLY A 119 -0.95 12.45 -4.97
N ASP A 120 -0.86 13.32 -5.98
CA ASP A 120 -0.10 14.57 -5.93
C ASP A 120 -0.97 15.77 -6.38
N VAL A 121 -0.51 16.99 -6.08
CA VAL A 121 -1.07 18.27 -6.57
C VAL A 121 -0.14 19.02 -7.51
#